data_AF-A0A2V9DF30-F1
#
_entry.id   AF-A0A2V9DF30-F1
#
_cell.length_a   1.000
_cell.length_b   1.000
_cell.length_c   1.000
_cell.angle_alpha   90.00
_cell.angle_beta   90.00
_cell.angle_gamma   90.00
#
_symmetry.space_group_name_H-M   'P 1'
#
loop_
_entity.id
_entity.type
_entity.pdbx_description
1 polymer ?
#
loop_
_entity_poly.entity_id
_entity_poly.type
_entity_poly.pdbx_seq_one_letter_code
_entity_poly.pdbx_strand_id
1 'polypeptide(L)'
;MTANYILRYVSPTGNDSNDGTGPENSHAWRTLSHASSAIRCGQELIVMEGSYASDNISMGQTCSAEKKAVVMVNPGDIAIITSLPARANQSLLLSGTYIVIDGLVSAASSSEIGEYAGVITGNHDALLDVEFHPPVVPTFVGGLIVYGDHNLLYRSYIHDYGSPDATQNPGGNSGFVLAVYGRGATNNVIWSNHLTRGGHDESLCKAGCSYNRWLNNVMDGGWGQGWNVIYGDNAVSEHNLVEGNFIYDVGQLVTFYKPSIQLSQGNNTVRRNIAVNGKSYALEESYLYGGTAANNLVYNNVFYDHAMCFFQSANGGPSAYNNDIFANNICYKLHARATNIYLNDTTNQIGYNDMLYVDANDRPRPNQAIIIWNHAAQGSYQYPQTLSYADRNYSPPFSHNKGLDVNPKFVDETNFDFHLTVNGSLIAAGIDVADAQWGPTDGTVGLGAFGINVSQHRSSSPSPAGSGYSQTRRYQTGTISH
;
A
#
# COMPACT_ATOMS: atom_id res chain seq x y z
N MET A 1 2.04 4.04 -26.73
CA MET A 1 3.14 4.28 -27.68
C MET A 1 3.28 5.77 -27.90
N THR A 2 4.36 6.38 -27.43
CA THR A 2 4.70 7.80 -27.64
C THR A 2 5.65 8.01 -28.82
N ALA A 3 6.02 6.95 -29.55
CA ALA A 3 7.03 6.97 -30.62
C ALA A 3 6.80 8.01 -31.76
N ASN A 4 5.59 8.56 -31.88
CA ASN A 4 5.25 9.61 -32.85
C ASN A 4 5.10 11.00 -32.21
N TYR A 5 5.42 11.15 -30.92
CA TYR A 5 5.27 12.41 -30.21
C TYR A 5 6.39 13.37 -30.61
N ILE A 6 6.05 14.66 -30.63
CA ILE A 6 7.05 15.69 -30.85
C ILE A 6 7.90 15.80 -29.59
N LEU A 7 9.21 15.65 -29.74
CA LEU A 7 10.15 15.77 -28.62
C LEU A 7 10.44 17.23 -28.30
N ARG A 8 10.56 17.49 -27.00
CA ARG A 8 11.06 18.74 -26.41
C ARG A 8 12.13 18.41 -25.39
N TYR A 9 13.00 19.36 -25.07
CA TYR A 9 14.14 19.11 -24.21
C TYR A 9 14.29 20.21 -23.16
N VAL A 10 14.66 19.79 -21.95
CA VAL A 10 15.01 20.67 -20.83
C VAL A 10 16.29 20.19 -20.17
N SER A 11 17.20 21.11 -19.87
CA SER A 11 18.50 20.85 -19.24
C SER A 11 18.82 21.96 -18.24
N PRO A 12 19.44 21.67 -17.07
CA PRO A 12 19.72 22.69 -16.07
C PRO A 12 20.67 23.81 -16.59
N THR A 13 21.38 23.55 -17.68
CA THR A 13 22.29 24.51 -18.35
C THR A 13 21.70 25.18 -19.60
N GLY A 14 20.43 24.90 -19.92
CA GLY A 14 19.71 25.51 -21.04
C GLY A 14 19.27 26.95 -20.79
N ASN A 15 18.33 27.44 -21.62
CA ASN A 15 17.71 28.76 -21.47
C ASN A 15 16.22 28.69 -21.83
N ASP A 16 15.35 29.24 -20.98
CA ASP A 16 13.89 29.25 -21.22
C ASP A 16 13.48 30.15 -22.40
N SER A 17 14.40 30.92 -22.97
CA SER A 17 14.18 31.62 -24.24
C SER A 17 14.46 30.76 -25.48
N ASN A 18 15.01 29.55 -25.32
CA ASN A 18 15.27 28.63 -26.42
C ASN A 18 13.97 27.99 -26.96
N ASP A 19 14.08 27.26 -28.08
CA ASP A 19 12.95 26.64 -28.76
C ASP A 19 12.52 25.26 -28.22
N GLY A 20 13.33 24.68 -27.33
CA GLY A 20 13.13 23.35 -26.74
C GLY A 20 13.33 22.20 -27.72
N THR A 21 13.89 22.41 -28.92
CA THR A 21 13.87 21.42 -30.02
C THR A 21 15.04 20.43 -30.03
N GLY A 22 16.04 20.62 -29.17
CA GLY A 22 17.20 19.74 -29.07
C GLY A 22 17.81 19.74 -27.66
N PRO A 23 18.60 18.70 -27.32
CA PRO A 23 19.16 18.50 -25.97
C PRO A 23 20.31 19.45 -25.63
N GLU A 24 20.94 20.07 -26.63
CA GLU A 24 22.06 20.99 -26.47
C GLU A 24 21.62 22.31 -25.80
N ASN A 25 22.53 22.96 -25.05
CA ASN A 25 22.23 24.21 -24.32
C ASN A 25 21.72 25.37 -25.19
N SER A 26 21.97 25.34 -26.50
CA SER A 26 21.46 26.34 -27.45
C SER A 26 19.99 26.13 -27.85
N HIS A 27 19.41 24.97 -27.54
CA HIS A 27 18.03 24.61 -27.89
C HIS A 27 17.20 24.18 -26.67
N ALA A 28 17.79 23.53 -25.68
CA ALA A 28 17.05 23.06 -24.51
C ALA A 28 16.51 24.22 -23.67
N TRP A 29 15.30 24.07 -23.15
CA TRP A 29 14.80 24.92 -22.07
C TRP A 29 15.62 24.71 -20.80
N ARG A 30 15.55 25.66 -19.87
CA ARG A 30 16.31 25.60 -18.62
C ARG A 30 15.53 24.95 -17.49
N THR A 31 14.29 25.36 -17.30
CA THR A 31 13.50 25.01 -16.11
C THR A 31 12.42 23.99 -16.42
N LEU A 32 12.21 23.06 -15.48
CA LEU A 32 11.12 22.08 -15.52
C LEU A 32 9.77 22.80 -15.49
N SER A 33 9.66 23.88 -14.70
CA SER A 33 8.44 24.67 -14.59
C SER A 33 8.02 25.29 -15.93
N HIS A 34 8.97 25.89 -16.66
CA HIS A 34 8.73 26.39 -18.01
C HIS A 34 8.41 25.25 -18.98
N ALA A 35 9.28 24.24 -19.04
CA ALA A 35 9.18 23.19 -20.03
C ALA A 35 7.90 22.35 -19.91
N SER A 36 7.55 21.95 -18.69
CA SER A 36 6.35 21.13 -18.41
C SER A 36 5.05 21.90 -18.66
N SER A 37 5.03 23.22 -18.48
CA SER A 37 3.87 24.06 -18.83
C SER A 37 3.79 24.39 -20.33
N ALA A 38 4.93 24.42 -21.03
CA ALA A 38 5.00 24.74 -22.46
C ALA A 38 4.61 23.58 -23.38
N ILE A 39 4.86 22.33 -22.97
CA ILE A 39 4.47 21.17 -23.76
C ILE A 39 2.96 21.02 -23.90
N ARG A 40 2.55 20.45 -25.03
CA ARG A 40 1.14 20.21 -25.42
C ARG A 40 0.84 18.72 -25.45
N CYS A 41 -0.45 18.40 -25.49
CA CYS A 41 -0.93 17.04 -25.72
C CYS A 41 -0.36 16.46 -27.03
N GLY A 42 0.16 15.24 -26.97
CA GLY A 42 0.90 14.58 -28.05
C GLY A 42 2.38 14.98 -28.14
N GLN A 43 2.94 15.56 -27.08
CA GLN A 43 4.37 15.88 -26.97
C GLN A 43 5.00 15.16 -25.77
N GLU A 44 6.31 15.00 -25.88
CA GLU A 44 7.15 14.39 -24.85
C GLU A 44 8.31 15.34 -24.54
N LEU A 45 8.41 15.73 -23.26
CA LEU A 45 9.52 16.49 -22.72
C LEU A 45 10.58 15.52 -22.18
N ILE A 46 11.74 15.54 -22.80
CA ILE A 46 12.93 14.82 -22.35
C ILE A 46 13.68 15.72 -21.36
N VAL A 47 13.77 15.25 -20.12
CA VAL A 47 14.51 15.88 -19.03
C VAL A 47 15.92 15.31 -19.02
N MET A 48 16.91 16.16 -19.28
CA MET A 48 18.31 15.78 -19.29
C MET A 48 18.86 15.62 -17.86
N GLU A 49 19.96 14.89 -17.71
CA GLU A 49 20.66 14.73 -16.43
C GLU A 49 20.89 16.07 -15.70
N GLY A 50 20.69 16.05 -14.38
CA GLY A 50 21.26 17.06 -13.50
C GLY A 50 20.37 17.50 -12.34
N SER A 51 20.84 18.54 -11.66
CA SER A 51 20.19 19.13 -10.50
C SER A 51 19.41 20.38 -10.89
N TYR A 52 18.10 20.32 -10.67
CA TYR A 52 17.15 21.40 -10.91
C TYR A 52 16.85 22.10 -9.59
N ALA A 53 17.59 23.17 -9.31
CA ALA A 53 17.42 24.00 -8.11
C ALA A 53 16.41 25.13 -8.36
N SER A 54 15.61 25.44 -7.33
CA SER A 54 14.52 26.43 -7.40
C SER A 54 13.56 26.13 -8.56
N ASP A 55 13.14 24.87 -8.68
CA ASP A 55 12.31 24.38 -9.78
C ASP A 55 11.17 23.47 -9.29
N ASN A 56 10.18 23.25 -10.14
CA ASN A 56 9.04 22.36 -9.89
C ASN A 56 8.38 21.94 -11.20
N ILE A 57 7.53 20.91 -11.16
CA ILE A 57 6.62 20.56 -12.24
C ILE A 57 5.20 20.93 -11.82
N SER A 58 4.51 21.71 -12.66
CA SER A 58 3.09 22.02 -12.50
C SER A 58 2.39 21.88 -13.84
N MET A 59 1.54 20.88 -13.97
CA MET A 59 0.90 20.51 -15.22
C MET A 59 -0.63 20.49 -15.05
N GLY A 60 -1.30 21.21 -15.94
CA GLY A 60 -2.77 21.34 -15.99
C GLY A 60 -3.35 21.02 -17.36
N GLN A 61 -2.56 20.42 -18.26
CA GLN A 61 -2.99 20.07 -19.60
C GLN A 61 -4.14 19.06 -19.56
N THR A 62 -5.19 19.32 -20.35
CA THR A 62 -6.32 18.40 -20.53
C THR A 62 -6.12 17.62 -21.82
N CYS A 63 -5.54 16.43 -21.72
CA CYS A 63 -5.18 15.59 -22.86
C CYS A 63 -6.18 14.44 -23.08
N SER A 64 -5.88 13.56 -24.04
CA SER A 64 -6.63 12.32 -24.27
C SER A 64 -5.72 11.10 -24.13
N ALA A 65 -6.31 9.91 -24.00
CA ALA A 65 -5.57 8.66 -23.91
C ALA A 65 -4.59 8.45 -25.08
N GLU A 66 -4.94 8.91 -26.28
CA GLU A 66 -4.15 8.79 -27.50
C GLU A 66 -3.07 9.88 -27.63
N LYS A 67 -3.27 11.03 -27.00
CA LYS A 67 -2.41 12.22 -27.09
C LYS A 67 -2.09 12.79 -25.72
N LYS A 68 -1.32 12.05 -24.92
CA LYS A 68 -0.86 12.44 -23.58
C LYS A 68 0.15 13.60 -23.63
N ALA A 69 0.34 14.29 -22.52
CA ALA A 69 1.53 15.12 -22.29
C ALA A 69 2.49 14.32 -21.41
N VAL A 70 3.72 14.14 -21.86
CA VAL A 70 4.70 13.26 -21.18
C VAL A 70 5.90 14.07 -20.75
N VAL A 71 6.33 13.91 -19.50
CA VAL A 71 7.64 14.34 -19.01
C VAL A 71 8.40 13.08 -18.64
N MET A 72 9.55 12.87 -19.27
CA MET A 72 10.36 11.67 -19.11
C MET A 72 11.82 12.07 -18.90
N VAL A 73 12.45 11.52 -17.86
CA VAL A 73 13.89 11.61 -17.70
C VAL A 73 14.57 10.80 -18.80
N ASN A 74 15.55 11.41 -19.47
CA ASN A 74 16.30 10.78 -20.55
C ASN A 74 16.84 9.41 -20.07
N PRO A 75 16.61 8.32 -20.83
CA PRO A 75 16.96 6.98 -20.35
C PRO A 75 18.43 6.83 -19.96
N GLY A 76 18.67 6.48 -18.69
CA GLY A 76 20.01 6.31 -18.12
C GLY A 76 20.48 7.51 -17.30
N ASP A 77 19.84 8.67 -17.46
CA ASP A 77 20.14 9.87 -16.70
C ASP A 77 19.41 9.87 -15.34
N ILE A 78 19.85 10.78 -14.46
CA ILE A 78 19.18 11.10 -13.21
C ILE A 78 18.89 12.61 -13.20
N ALA A 79 17.62 12.98 -13.05
CA ALA A 79 17.18 14.37 -12.92
C ALA A 79 16.52 14.58 -11.55
N ILE A 80 17.06 15.52 -10.77
CA ILE A 80 16.67 15.73 -9.37
C ILE A 80 16.22 17.16 -9.15
N ILE A 81 15.00 17.36 -8.64
CA ILE A 81 14.58 18.65 -8.07
C ILE A 81 15.15 18.77 -6.66
N THR A 82 16.05 19.73 -6.43
CA THR A 82 16.77 19.87 -5.14
C THR A 82 16.21 20.96 -4.23
N SER A 83 15.44 21.90 -4.78
CA SER A 83 14.78 22.96 -4.00
C SER A 83 13.64 23.58 -4.79
N LEU A 84 12.63 24.09 -4.07
CA LEU A 84 11.45 24.69 -4.68
C LEU A 84 11.63 26.21 -4.95
N PRO A 85 10.92 26.77 -5.94
CA PRO A 85 10.72 28.20 -6.07
C PRO A 85 10.06 28.80 -4.82
N ALA A 86 10.33 30.07 -4.51
CA ALA A 86 9.86 30.72 -3.27
C ALA A 86 8.32 30.80 -3.08
N ARG A 87 7.53 30.42 -4.09
CA ARG A 87 6.05 30.41 -4.04
C ARG A 87 5.45 29.04 -4.39
N ALA A 88 6.27 28.01 -4.53
CA ALA A 88 5.82 26.66 -4.81
C ALA A 88 5.81 25.86 -3.51
N ASN A 89 4.68 25.21 -3.24
CA ASN A 89 4.52 24.38 -2.05
C ASN A 89 4.90 22.91 -2.31
N GLN A 90 5.02 22.53 -3.59
CA GLN A 90 5.16 21.15 -4.05
C GLN A 90 6.20 21.07 -5.17
N SER A 91 6.93 19.96 -5.23
CA SER A 91 7.82 19.62 -6.33
C SER A 91 7.05 19.19 -7.58
N LEU A 92 5.88 18.57 -7.38
CA LEU A 92 5.02 18.07 -8.44
C LEU A 92 3.55 18.40 -8.14
N LEU A 93 2.90 19.09 -9.07
CA LEU A 93 1.46 19.31 -9.09
C LEU A 93 0.87 18.87 -10.42
N LEU A 94 0.02 17.84 -10.41
CA LEU A 94 -0.75 17.39 -11.56
C LEU A 94 -2.24 17.70 -11.33
N SER A 95 -2.77 18.62 -12.13
CA SER A 95 -4.19 19.04 -12.08
C SER A 95 -4.93 18.80 -13.41
N GLY A 96 -4.23 18.21 -14.38
CA GLY A 96 -4.74 17.98 -15.72
C GLY A 96 -5.37 16.60 -15.89
N THR A 97 -5.29 16.07 -17.11
CA THR A 97 -5.68 14.69 -17.38
C THR A 97 -4.84 14.09 -18.50
N TYR A 98 -4.53 12.80 -18.37
CA TYR A 98 -3.65 12.07 -19.29
C TYR A 98 -2.25 12.67 -19.38
N ILE A 99 -1.69 13.04 -18.23
CA ILE A 99 -0.30 13.45 -18.03
C ILE A 99 0.52 12.26 -17.54
N VAL A 100 1.77 12.16 -17.99
CA VAL A 100 2.71 11.12 -17.53
C VAL A 100 4.00 11.78 -17.05
N ILE A 101 4.45 11.38 -15.86
CA ILE A 101 5.79 11.68 -15.32
C ILE A 101 6.55 10.37 -15.19
N ASP A 102 7.75 10.30 -15.77
CA ASP A 102 8.58 9.10 -15.78
C ASP A 102 10.02 9.42 -15.33
N GLY A 103 10.46 8.77 -14.24
CA GLY A 103 11.87 8.75 -13.81
C GLY A 103 12.37 9.92 -12.95
N LEU A 104 11.52 10.89 -12.62
CA LEU A 104 11.95 12.09 -11.88
C LEU A 104 12.21 11.80 -10.39
N VAL A 105 13.26 12.40 -9.84
CA VAL A 105 13.53 12.41 -8.40
C VAL A 105 13.19 13.78 -7.81
N SER A 106 12.44 13.80 -6.71
CA SER A 106 12.26 14.97 -5.85
C SER A 106 13.00 14.77 -4.53
N ALA A 107 14.01 15.61 -4.31
CA ALA A 107 14.78 15.74 -3.08
C ALA A 107 14.61 17.15 -2.46
N ALA A 108 13.44 17.77 -2.64
CA ALA A 108 13.16 19.13 -2.21
C ALA A 108 12.27 19.15 -0.95
N SER A 109 12.47 20.15 -0.09
CA SER A 109 11.57 20.41 1.03
C SER A 109 10.36 21.24 0.57
N SER A 110 9.15 20.80 0.93
CA SER A 110 8.00 21.71 0.98
C SER A 110 8.26 22.79 2.03
N SER A 111 7.83 24.03 1.76
CA SER A 111 7.94 25.15 2.69
C SER A 111 6.90 25.12 3.81
N GLU A 112 5.89 24.26 3.73
CA GLU A 112 4.75 24.25 4.64
C GLU A 112 4.62 22.89 5.36
N ILE A 113 4.54 22.95 6.69
CA ILE A 113 4.36 21.77 7.56
C ILE A 113 3.01 21.13 7.26
N GLY A 114 3.00 19.82 6.97
CA GLY A 114 1.78 19.06 6.67
C GLY A 114 1.35 19.07 5.20
N GLU A 115 2.03 19.83 4.33
CA GLU A 115 1.88 19.72 2.88
C GLU A 115 2.55 18.45 2.34
N TYR A 116 2.28 18.14 1.06
CA TYR A 116 2.87 16.99 0.36
C TYR A 116 3.90 17.44 -0.66
N ALA A 117 4.95 16.63 -0.89
CA ALA A 117 5.95 16.91 -1.91
C ALA A 117 5.38 16.76 -3.33
N GLY A 118 4.44 15.83 -3.53
CA GLY A 118 3.68 15.65 -4.76
C GLY A 118 2.17 15.68 -4.54
N VAL A 119 1.43 16.30 -5.45
CA VAL A 119 -0.04 16.41 -5.41
C VAL A 119 -0.63 16.08 -6.78
N ILE A 120 -1.59 15.16 -6.80
CA ILE A 120 -2.37 14.81 -7.99
C ILE A 120 -3.84 15.13 -7.72
N THR A 121 -4.33 16.23 -8.26
CA THR A 121 -5.77 16.56 -8.32
C THR A 121 -6.40 16.21 -9.66
N GLY A 122 -5.56 15.97 -10.68
CA GLY A 122 -5.94 15.52 -12.00
C GLY A 122 -6.31 14.04 -12.09
N ASN A 123 -6.72 13.65 -13.28
CA ASN A 123 -7.39 12.38 -13.54
C ASN A 123 -6.73 11.62 -14.69
N HIS A 124 -6.67 10.30 -14.64
CA HIS A 124 -5.99 9.48 -15.67
C HIS A 124 -4.51 9.81 -15.86
N ASP A 125 -3.86 10.37 -14.84
CA ASP A 125 -2.44 10.69 -14.85
C ASP A 125 -1.61 9.47 -14.39
N ALA A 126 -0.33 9.43 -14.77
CA ALA A 126 0.57 8.35 -14.39
C ALA A 126 1.92 8.88 -13.87
N LEU A 127 2.36 8.34 -12.74
CA LEU A 127 3.71 8.47 -12.21
C LEU A 127 4.39 7.11 -12.33
N LEU A 128 5.49 7.08 -13.08
CA LEU A 128 6.25 5.88 -13.40
C LEU A 128 7.67 6.07 -12.90
N ASP A 129 8.20 5.09 -12.16
CA ASP A 129 9.62 5.05 -11.78
C ASP A 129 10.12 6.35 -11.09
N VAL A 130 9.23 7.07 -10.39
CA VAL A 130 9.57 8.32 -9.70
C VAL A 130 10.09 8.06 -8.29
N GLU A 131 10.88 9.00 -7.77
CA GLU A 131 11.37 8.97 -6.40
C GLU A 131 11.00 10.26 -5.66
N PHE A 132 10.50 10.12 -4.44
CA PHE A 132 10.21 11.24 -3.55
C PHE A 132 10.84 10.97 -2.19
N HIS A 133 11.65 11.92 -1.73
CA HIS A 133 12.17 11.94 -0.37
C HIS A 133 12.50 13.38 0.06
N PRO A 134 12.48 13.68 1.38
CA PRO A 134 12.97 14.97 1.84
C PRO A 134 14.50 15.05 1.74
N PRO A 135 15.09 16.26 1.67
CA PRO A 135 16.54 16.43 1.73
C PRO A 135 17.11 16.18 3.13
N VAL A 136 16.26 16.20 4.18
CA VAL A 136 16.64 15.98 5.58
C VAL A 136 15.56 15.16 6.29
N VAL A 137 16.00 14.18 7.08
CA VAL A 137 15.16 13.30 7.90
C VAL A 137 15.52 13.55 9.37
N PRO A 138 14.53 13.67 10.28
CA PRO A 138 13.09 13.55 10.04
C PRO A 138 12.42 14.82 9.46
N THR A 139 11.30 14.65 8.76
CA THR A 139 10.46 15.72 8.20
C THR A 139 8.99 15.52 8.55
N PHE A 140 8.22 16.60 8.71
CA PHE A 140 6.77 16.53 8.94
C PHE A 140 5.93 16.77 7.66
N VAL A 141 6.59 16.78 6.49
CA VAL A 141 5.96 16.86 5.17
C VAL A 141 5.49 15.46 4.76
N GLY A 142 4.39 15.36 4.00
CA GLY A 142 3.93 14.12 3.38
C GLY A 142 4.61 13.86 2.03
N GLY A 143 4.63 12.61 1.57
CA GLY A 143 5.26 12.26 0.30
C GLY A 143 4.40 12.66 -0.90
N LEU A 144 3.40 11.83 -1.19
CA LEU A 144 2.49 12.01 -2.33
C LEU A 144 1.03 11.95 -1.86
N ILE A 145 0.19 12.84 -2.38
CA ILE A 145 -1.26 12.77 -2.20
C ILE A 145 -2.00 12.72 -3.54
N VAL A 146 -3.02 11.87 -3.61
CA VAL A 146 -3.88 11.67 -4.78
C VAL A 146 -5.32 11.99 -4.41
N TYR A 147 -5.88 12.99 -5.07
CA TYR A 147 -7.28 13.42 -4.95
C TYR A 147 -8.14 13.04 -6.16
N GLY A 148 -7.53 12.91 -7.34
CA GLY A 148 -8.25 12.64 -8.58
C GLY A 148 -8.47 11.15 -8.86
N ASP A 149 -9.11 10.86 -9.99
CA ASP A 149 -9.57 9.52 -10.34
C ASP A 149 -8.72 8.83 -11.42
N HIS A 150 -8.73 7.49 -11.42
CA HIS A 150 -8.10 6.66 -12.44
C HIS A 150 -6.60 6.91 -12.67
N ASN A 151 -5.88 7.41 -11.67
CA ASN A 151 -4.44 7.62 -11.75
C ASN A 151 -3.65 6.33 -11.52
N LEU A 152 -2.43 6.29 -12.03
CA LEU A 152 -1.49 5.19 -11.84
C LEU A 152 -0.22 5.68 -11.13
N LEU A 153 0.15 5.02 -10.04
CA LEU A 153 1.48 5.12 -9.42
C LEU A 153 2.16 3.76 -9.56
N TYR A 154 3.27 3.71 -10.31
CA TYR A 154 3.92 2.45 -10.68
C TYR A 154 5.43 2.48 -10.52
N ARG A 155 5.99 1.43 -9.93
CA ARG A 155 7.45 1.24 -9.72
C ARG A 155 8.17 2.43 -9.07
N SER A 156 7.45 3.18 -8.26
CA SER A 156 7.95 4.38 -7.63
C SER A 156 8.49 4.10 -6.24
N TYR A 157 9.42 4.94 -5.78
CA TYR A 157 10.04 4.86 -4.46
C TYR A 157 9.72 6.12 -3.66
N ILE A 158 8.86 6.01 -2.65
CA ILE A 158 8.44 7.15 -1.84
C ILE A 158 8.81 6.82 -0.40
N HIS A 159 9.61 7.68 0.25
CA HIS A 159 10.19 7.30 1.53
C HIS A 159 10.55 8.47 2.44
N ASP A 160 10.72 8.15 3.72
CA ASP A 160 11.21 9.05 4.76
C ASP A 160 10.31 10.28 5.03
N TYR A 161 9.01 10.16 4.73
CA TYR A 161 8.02 11.20 4.98
C TYR A 161 7.18 10.92 6.21
N GLY A 162 6.77 11.99 6.87
CA GLY A 162 6.19 11.90 8.20
C GLY A 162 7.25 11.56 9.24
N SER A 163 7.37 12.42 10.23
CA SER A 163 8.38 12.25 11.26
C SER A 163 7.86 11.32 12.36
N PRO A 164 8.69 10.38 12.85
CA PRO A 164 8.41 9.63 14.08
C PRO A 164 8.80 10.39 15.35
N ASP A 165 9.53 11.49 15.20
CA ASP A 165 10.08 12.25 16.32
C ASP A 165 8.90 12.84 17.09
N ALA A 166 8.76 12.45 18.35
CA ALA A 166 7.69 12.94 19.22
C ALA A 166 7.72 14.47 19.42
N THR A 167 8.83 15.15 19.12
CA THR A 167 8.90 16.62 19.12
C THR A 167 8.25 17.24 17.89
N GLN A 168 8.22 16.52 16.76
CA GLN A 168 7.62 16.95 15.49
C GLN A 168 6.22 16.37 15.29
N ASN A 169 5.98 15.14 15.78
CA ASN A 169 4.74 14.37 15.67
C ASN A 169 4.34 13.74 17.02
N PRO A 170 4.09 14.53 18.08
CA PRO A 170 3.84 14.01 19.44
C PRO A 170 2.66 13.05 19.55
N GLY A 171 1.70 13.17 18.62
CA GLY A 171 0.52 12.30 18.57
C GLY A 171 0.69 11.09 17.66
N GLY A 172 1.76 11.03 16.84
CA GLY A 172 1.94 10.02 15.81
C GLY A 172 0.65 9.83 15.03
N ASN A 173 0.09 10.90 14.43
CA ASN A 173 -1.21 10.89 13.74
C ASN A 173 -1.19 11.61 12.37
N SER A 174 0.00 12.05 11.96
CA SER A 174 0.22 12.87 10.76
C SER A 174 1.52 12.48 10.09
N GLY A 175 1.60 12.72 8.78
CA GLY A 175 2.79 12.43 7.98
C GLY A 175 2.70 11.05 7.33
N PHE A 176 2.26 11.05 6.08
CA PHE A 176 2.03 9.85 5.27
C PHE A 176 3.00 9.84 4.10
N VAL A 177 3.52 8.66 3.77
CA VAL A 177 4.32 8.46 2.56
C VAL A 177 3.40 8.62 1.33
N LEU A 178 2.28 7.91 1.32
CA LEU A 178 1.24 8.02 0.30
C LEU A 178 -0.13 8.24 0.93
N ALA A 179 -0.88 9.22 0.43
CA ALA A 179 -2.29 9.42 0.79
C ALA A 179 -3.17 9.38 -0.47
N VAL A 180 -4.28 8.65 -0.41
CA VAL A 180 -5.37 8.69 -1.38
C VAL A 180 -6.57 9.26 -0.65
N TYR A 181 -6.97 10.47 -1.05
CA TYR A 181 -7.79 11.32 -0.20
C TYR A 181 -8.96 11.95 -0.96
N GLY A 182 -10.14 11.91 -0.36
CA GLY A 182 -11.29 12.65 -0.84
C GLY A 182 -12.21 11.83 -1.75
N ARG A 183 -13.43 12.34 -1.94
CA ARG A 183 -14.49 11.68 -2.73
C ARG A 183 -14.17 11.51 -4.23
N GLY A 184 -13.24 12.32 -4.74
CA GLY A 184 -12.76 12.20 -6.12
C GLY A 184 -11.74 11.09 -6.32
N ALA A 185 -11.09 10.65 -5.23
CA ALA A 185 -9.97 9.73 -5.29
C ALA A 185 -10.45 8.29 -5.47
N THR A 186 -10.86 7.98 -6.70
CA THR A 186 -11.46 6.69 -7.04
C THR A 186 -10.76 5.99 -8.20
N ASN A 187 -10.81 4.67 -8.23
CA ASN A 187 -10.28 3.85 -9.32
C ASN A 187 -8.76 4.01 -9.57
N ASN A 188 -8.02 4.58 -8.62
CA ASN A 188 -6.56 4.71 -8.71
C ASN A 188 -5.88 3.35 -8.53
N VAL A 189 -4.72 3.19 -9.15
CA VAL A 189 -3.90 1.98 -9.10
C VAL A 189 -2.52 2.33 -8.55
N ILE A 190 -2.18 1.74 -7.41
CA ILE A 190 -0.93 1.90 -6.70
C ILE A 190 -0.25 0.55 -6.80
N TRP A 191 0.68 0.40 -7.76
CA TRP A 191 1.20 -0.90 -8.15
C TRP A 191 2.73 -0.99 -8.14
N SER A 192 3.26 -2.01 -7.44
CA SER A 192 4.69 -2.34 -7.46
C SER A 192 5.60 -1.20 -7.02
N ASN A 193 5.14 -0.40 -6.07
CA ASN A 193 5.91 0.67 -5.45
C ASN A 193 6.63 0.17 -4.20
N HIS A 194 7.64 0.92 -3.79
CA HIS A 194 8.26 0.79 -2.47
C HIS A 194 7.91 2.04 -1.65
N LEU A 195 7.13 1.84 -0.60
CA LEU A 195 6.68 2.87 0.35
C LEU A 195 7.32 2.53 1.70
N THR A 196 8.14 3.41 2.28
CA THR A 196 8.92 3.00 3.46
C THR A 196 9.26 4.15 4.38
N ARG A 197 9.41 3.83 5.67
CA ARG A 197 9.80 4.76 6.73
C ARG A 197 8.81 5.92 6.81
N GLY A 198 7.51 5.58 6.88
CA GLY A 198 6.45 6.54 7.10
C GLY A 198 6.27 6.86 8.59
N GLY A 199 6.29 8.13 8.97
CA GLY A 199 6.16 8.51 10.39
C GLY A 199 4.82 8.16 11.02
N HIS A 200 3.76 8.12 10.20
CA HIS A 200 2.45 7.63 10.62
C HIS A 200 2.06 6.33 9.94
N ASP A 201 1.94 6.36 8.61
CA ASP A 201 1.58 5.22 7.78
C ASP A 201 2.31 5.31 6.43
N GLU A 202 2.61 4.15 5.82
CA GLU A 202 3.16 4.09 4.46
C GLU A 202 2.09 4.43 3.43
N SER A 203 0.84 4.04 3.69
CA SER A 203 -0.27 4.37 2.81
C SER A 203 -1.59 4.57 3.54
N LEU A 204 -2.24 5.69 3.25
CA LEU A 204 -3.54 6.08 3.77
C LEU A 204 -4.62 6.18 2.68
N CYS A 205 -5.79 5.60 2.94
CA CYS A 205 -7.02 5.82 2.19
C CYS A 205 -8.06 6.50 3.08
N LYS A 206 -8.44 7.75 2.76
CA LYS A 206 -9.27 8.57 3.67
C LYS A 206 -10.30 9.44 2.94
N ALA A 207 -11.37 9.77 3.67
CA ALA A 207 -12.33 10.80 3.30
C ALA A 207 -13.03 10.62 1.95
N GLY A 208 -13.45 9.40 1.60
CA GLY A 208 -14.13 9.15 0.32
C GLY A 208 -13.30 8.38 -0.70
N CYS A 209 -12.12 7.93 -0.31
CA CYS A 209 -11.24 7.10 -1.12
C CYS A 209 -11.88 5.72 -1.34
N SER A 210 -12.34 5.44 -2.56
CA SER A 210 -13.08 4.22 -2.88
C SER A 210 -12.71 3.62 -4.23
N TYR A 211 -12.86 2.29 -4.39
CA TYR A 211 -12.52 1.58 -5.63
C TYR A 211 -11.04 1.64 -6.03
N ASN A 212 -10.14 1.98 -5.10
CA ASN A 212 -8.71 2.03 -5.36
C ASN A 212 -8.04 0.66 -5.12
N ARG A 213 -6.89 0.45 -5.75
CA ARG A 213 -6.15 -0.82 -5.73
C ARG A 213 -4.70 -0.61 -5.32
N TRP A 214 -4.28 -1.30 -4.26
CA TRP A 214 -2.89 -1.45 -3.84
C TRP A 214 -2.40 -2.84 -4.22
N LEU A 215 -1.59 -2.92 -5.26
CA LEU A 215 -1.16 -4.17 -5.86
C LEU A 215 0.34 -4.36 -5.70
N ASN A 216 0.77 -5.48 -5.12
CA ASN A 216 2.18 -5.92 -5.14
C ASN A 216 3.20 -4.85 -4.69
N ASN A 217 2.84 -3.98 -3.76
CA ASN A 217 3.75 -2.98 -3.21
C ASN A 217 4.59 -3.59 -2.07
N VAL A 218 5.74 -2.98 -1.81
CA VAL A 218 6.51 -3.18 -0.59
C VAL A 218 6.24 -2.01 0.34
N MET A 219 5.78 -2.30 1.55
CA MET A 219 5.47 -1.32 2.59
C MET A 219 6.28 -1.64 3.84
N ASP A 220 7.27 -0.82 4.18
CA ASP A 220 8.02 -1.00 5.43
C ASP A 220 7.66 0.12 6.41
N GLY A 221 6.94 -0.31 7.43
CA GLY A 221 6.43 0.48 8.53
C GLY A 221 7.48 1.31 9.22
N GLY A 222 8.54 0.66 9.69
CA GLY A 222 9.45 1.20 10.71
C GLY A 222 8.72 1.86 11.87
N TRP A 223 8.29 3.11 11.67
CA TRP A 223 7.52 3.96 12.57
C TRP A 223 5.99 3.79 12.46
N GLY A 224 5.46 3.45 11.29
CA GLY A 224 4.04 3.54 10.95
C GLY A 224 3.30 2.24 10.70
N GLN A 225 2.05 2.34 10.22
CA GLN A 225 1.24 1.23 9.71
C GLN A 225 1.44 1.06 8.20
N GLY A 226 1.46 -0.19 7.71
CA GLY A 226 1.61 -0.47 6.28
C GLY A 226 0.50 0.15 5.43
N TRP A 227 -0.75 -0.20 5.72
CA TRP A 227 -1.89 0.37 5.00
C TRP A 227 -3.09 0.55 5.91
N ASN A 228 -3.80 1.67 5.74
CA ASN A 228 -5.08 1.88 6.41
C ASN A 228 -6.15 2.53 5.53
N VAL A 229 -7.39 2.22 5.87
CA VAL A 229 -8.58 2.85 5.31
C VAL A 229 -9.46 3.38 6.43
N ILE A 230 -9.68 4.69 6.44
CA ILE A 230 -10.39 5.37 7.53
C ILE A 230 -11.45 6.35 7.02
N TYR A 231 -12.43 6.62 7.88
CA TYR A 231 -13.39 7.69 7.67
C TYR A 231 -12.74 9.07 7.78
N GLY A 232 -13.26 10.04 7.03
CA GLY A 232 -12.87 11.44 7.15
C GLY A 232 -13.85 12.34 6.40
N ASP A 233 -13.92 13.62 6.76
CA ASP A 233 -14.71 14.66 6.05
C ASP A 233 -16.13 14.24 5.65
N ASN A 234 -16.80 13.54 6.57
CA ASN A 234 -18.14 13.00 6.38
C ASN A 234 -18.30 12.07 5.16
N ALA A 235 -17.24 11.36 4.79
CA ALA A 235 -17.16 10.51 3.60
C ALA A 235 -16.58 9.12 3.95
N VAL A 236 -17.25 8.09 3.43
CA VAL A 236 -16.86 6.68 3.59
C VAL A 236 -15.78 6.29 2.60
N SER A 237 -14.80 5.53 3.05
CA SER A 237 -13.69 5.04 2.21
C SER A 237 -13.84 3.52 2.06
N GLU A 238 -14.46 3.06 0.98
CA GLU A 238 -14.97 1.69 0.88
C GLU A 238 -14.67 1.09 -0.49
N HIS A 239 -14.93 -0.22 -0.66
CA HIS A 239 -14.76 -0.86 -1.94
C HIS A 239 -13.32 -0.84 -2.45
N ASN A 240 -12.29 -0.83 -1.58
CA ASN A 240 -10.89 -0.86 -1.99
C ASN A 240 -10.33 -2.29 -2.02
N LEU A 241 -9.26 -2.51 -2.80
CA LEU A 241 -8.51 -3.76 -2.85
C LEU A 241 -7.07 -3.55 -2.40
N VAL A 242 -6.63 -4.38 -1.45
CA VAL A 242 -5.24 -4.50 -1.02
C VAL A 242 -4.81 -5.92 -1.35
N GLU A 243 -4.03 -6.09 -2.42
CA GLU A 243 -3.65 -7.38 -2.95
C GLU A 243 -2.15 -7.55 -3.17
N GLY A 244 -1.60 -8.67 -2.70
CA GLY A 244 -0.24 -9.09 -3.08
C GLY A 244 0.89 -8.26 -2.46
N ASN A 245 0.58 -7.38 -1.50
CA ASN A 245 1.56 -6.49 -0.90
C ASN A 245 2.44 -7.24 0.12
N PHE A 246 3.69 -6.81 0.23
CA PHE A 246 4.62 -7.24 1.27
C PHE A 246 4.79 -6.13 2.30
N ILE A 247 4.40 -6.39 3.55
CA ILE A 247 4.37 -5.42 4.65
C ILE A 247 5.34 -5.87 5.74
N TYR A 248 6.29 -5.03 6.12
CA TYR A 248 7.40 -5.43 6.99
C TYR A 248 7.64 -4.44 8.13
N ASP A 249 8.07 -4.94 9.30
CA ASP A 249 8.54 -4.17 10.47
C ASP A 249 7.63 -3.02 10.95
N VAL A 250 6.32 -3.19 10.77
CA VAL A 250 5.33 -2.21 11.21
C VAL A 250 5.35 -1.99 12.72
N GLY A 251 5.45 -0.71 13.09
CA GLY A 251 5.41 -0.23 14.47
C GLY A 251 6.65 -0.56 15.30
N GLN A 252 7.70 -1.16 14.73
CA GLN A 252 8.88 -1.62 15.49
C GLN A 252 9.62 -0.47 16.18
N LEU A 253 9.64 0.71 15.55
CA LEU A 253 10.42 1.87 16.00
C LEU A 253 9.61 2.88 16.83
N VAL A 254 8.36 2.58 17.18
CA VAL A 254 7.49 3.45 17.99
C VAL A 254 6.95 2.74 19.22
N THR A 255 6.57 3.49 20.26
CA THR A 255 6.03 2.93 21.51
C THR A 255 4.52 2.76 21.52
N PHE A 256 3.83 3.42 20.60
CA PHE A 256 2.38 3.34 20.45
C PHE A 256 1.97 2.22 19.50
N TYR A 257 0.67 1.93 19.54
CA TYR A 257 0.05 0.81 18.88
C TYR A 257 -0.11 1.05 17.36
N LYS A 258 0.37 0.10 16.54
CA LYS A 258 0.37 0.19 15.07
C LYS A 258 0.15 -1.19 14.41
N PRO A 259 -1.04 -1.52 13.90
CA PRO A 259 -1.27 -2.74 13.14
C PRO A 259 -0.65 -2.66 11.74
N SER A 260 -0.34 -3.80 11.12
CA SER A 260 0.15 -3.81 9.73
C SER A 260 -0.90 -3.35 8.72
N ILE A 261 -2.16 -3.73 8.95
CA ILE A 261 -3.32 -3.34 8.13
C ILE A 261 -4.43 -2.86 9.04
N GLN A 262 -5.03 -1.70 8.74
CA GLN A 262 -6.20 -1.20 9.47
C GLN A 262 -7.40 -0.95 8.55
N LEU A 263 -8.49 -1.65 8.82
CA LEU A 263 -9.78 -1.55 8.17
C LEU A 263 -10.76 -0.82 9.08
N SER A 264 -10.82 0.51 8.97
CA SER A 264 -11.82 1.28 9.72
C SER A 264 -13.07 1.62 8.94
N GLN A 265 -13.22 1.05 7.74
CA GLN A 265 -14.35 1.22 6.84
C GLN A 265 -14.73 -0.12 6.18
N GLY A 266 -15.94 -0.21 5.66
CA GLY A 266 -16.54 -1.45 5.18
C GLY A 266 -16.35 -1.71 3.69
N ASN A 267 -16.80 -2.89 3.25
CA ASN A 267 -16.79 -3.34 1.86
C ASN A 267 -15.40 -3.40 1.21
N ASN A 268 -14.32 -3.47 2.00
CA ASN A 268 -12.96 -3.54 1.49
C ASN A 268 -12.49 -4.99 1.38
N THR A 269 -11.53 -5.24 0.48
CA THR A 269 -10.92 -6.56 0.30
C THR A 269 -9.42 -6.51 0.57
N VAL A 270 -8.96 -7.39 1.46
CA VAL A 270 -7.56 -7.62 1.79
C VAL A 270 -7.24 -9.07 1.49
N ARG A 271 -6.50 -9.32 0.41
CA ARG A 271 -6.15 -10.68 0.01
C ARG A 271 -4.73 -10.84 -0.49
N ARG A 272 -4.16 -12.03 -0.38
CA ARG A 272 -2.83 -12.34 -0.92
C ARG A 272 -1.67 -11.48 -0.38
N ASN A 273 -1.86 -10.77 0.73
CA ASN A 273 -0.79 -9.98 1.32
C ASN A 273 0.07 -10.86 2.23
N ILE A 274 1.32 -10.45 2.39
CA ILE A 274 2.26 -11.03 3.34
C ILE A 274 2.66 -9.89 4.28
N ALA A 275 2.30 -9.98 5.55
CA ALA A 275 2.84 -9.11 6.57
C ALA A 275 3.81 -9.90 7.45
N VAL A 276 4.92 -9.28 7.82
CA VAL A 276 6.02 -9.90 8.56
C VAL A 276 6.46 -9.00 9.72
N ASN A 277 6.72 -9.61 10.88
CA ASN A 277 7.35 -8.97 12.03
C ASN A 277 6.70 -7.65 12.48
N GLY A 278 5.35 -7.62 12.54
CA GLY A 278 4.64 -6.46 13.08
C GLY A 278 4.57 -6.48 14.60
N LYS A 279 4.80 -5.32 15.24
CA LYS A 279 4.87 -5.20 16.70
C LYS A 279 3.55 -5.50 17.43
N SER A 280 2.40 -5.23 16.81
CA SER A 280 1.07 -5.43 17.42
C SER A 280 0.22 -6.46 16.66
N TYR A 281 -0.96 -6.09 16.17
CA TYR A 281 -1.81 -6.97 15.36
C TYR A 281 -1.39 -6.91 13.89
N ALA A 282 -1.51 -8.04 13.22
CA ALA A 282 -1.33 -8.07 11.78
C ALA A 282 -2.46 -7.30 11.06
N LEU A 283 -3.70 -7.48 11.52
CA LEU A 283 -4.85 -6.78 10.97
C LEU A 283 -5.80 -6.35 12.08
N GLU A 284 -6.22 -5.09 11.97
CA GLU A 284 -7.25 -4.51 12.81
C GLU A 284 -8.44 -4.07 11.97
N GLU A 285 -9.63 -4.38 12.45
CA GLU A 285 -10.86 -3.70 12.10
C GLU A 285 -11.27 -2.74 13.22
N SER A 286 -11.48 -1.47 12.87
CA SER A 286 -11.82 -0.46 13.88
C SER A 286 -13.06 0.33 13.54
N TYR A 287 -13.97 0.44 14.48
CA TYR A 287 -14.94 1.53 14.47
C TYR A 287 -14.22 2.84 14.88
N LEU A 288 -13.64 3.52 13.90
CA LEU A 288 -13.04 4.84 14.08
C LEU A 288 -13.83 5.90 13.32
N TYR A 289 -14.01 7.05 13.97
CA TYR A 289 -14.55 8.29 13.41
C TYR A 289 -15.97 8.22 12.79
N GLY A 290 -16.76 7.19 13.09
CA GLY A 290 -18.20 7.17 12.81
C GLY A 290 -18.66 6.45 11.54
N GLY A 291 -17.77 5.71 10.85
CA GLY A 291 -18.20 4.77 9.80
C GLY A 291 -18.32 3.33 10.32
N THR A 292 -18.62 2.38 9.44
CA THR A 292 -18.72 0.94 9.77
C THR A 292 -17.54 0.18 9.15
N ALA A 293 -17.00 -0.82 9.83
CA ALA A 293 -15.97 -1.73 9.33
C ALA A 293 -16.58 -3.10 8.96
N ALA A 294 -17.76 -3.07 8.32
CA ALA A 294 -18.58 -4.23 7.98
C ALA A 294 -18.44 -4.65 6.50
N ASN A 295 -18.76 -5.91 6.20
CA ASN A 295 -18.70 -6.54 4.88
C ASN A 295 -17.28 -6.56 4.28
N ASN A 296 -16.25 -6.57 5.12
CA ASN A 296 -14.88 -6.70 4.69
C ASN A 296 -14.54 -8.16 4.37
N LEU A 297 -13.70 -8.35 3.35
CA LEU A 297 -13.18 -9.65 2.96
C LEU A 297 -11.68 -9.70 3.26
N VAL A 298 -11.28 -10.49 4.26
CA VAL A 298 -9.89 -10.70 4.67
C VAL A 298 -9.54 -12.17 4.42
N TYR A 299 -8.95 -12.48 3.27
CA TYR A 299 -8.70 -13.87 2.93
C TYR A 299 -7.40 -14.15 2.21
N ASN A 300 -6.87 -15.36 2.41
CA ASN A 300 -5.64 -15.81 1.76
C ASN A 300 -4.47 -14.86 2.00
N ASN A 301 -4.26 -14.36 3.22
CA ASN A 301 -3.08 -13.59 3.60
C ASN A 301 -2.11 -14.44 4.43
N VAL A 302 -0.86 -14.02 4.51
CA VAL A 302 0.15 -14.52 5.47
C VAL A 302 0.47 -13.41 6.46
N PHE A 303 0.36 -13.73 7.75
CA PHE A 303 0.73 -12.89 8.87
C PHE A 303 1.76 -13.68 9.68
N TYR A 304 3.03 -13.30 9.55
CA TYR A 304 4.17 -14.06 10.05
C TYR A 304 4.91 -13.24 11.11
N ASP A 305 5.13 -13.84 12.28
CA ASP A 305 5.91 -13.25 13.36
C ASP A 305 5.31 -11.96 13.96
N HIS A 306 3.98 -11.92 14.09
CA HIS A 306 3.27 -10.82 14.75
C HIS A 306 3.03 -11.12 16.22
N ALA A 307 2.93 -10.08 17.05
CA ALA A 307 2.46 -10.27 18.42
C ALA A 307 1.06 -10.92 18.44
N MET A 308 0.15 -10.45 17.58
CA MET A 308 -1.23 -10.93 17.48
C MET A 308 -1.73 -10.92 16.02
N CYS A 309 -2.78 -11.67 15.68
CA CYS A 309 -3.28 -11.73 14.29
C CYS A 309 -4.44 -10.75 14.03
N PHE A 310 -5.64 -11.03 14.55
CA PHE A 310 -6.86 -10.27 14.26
C PHE A 310 -7.39 -9.52 15.48
N PHE A 311 -7.79 -8.27 15.25
CA PHE A 311 -8.42 -7.41 16.27
C PHE A 311 -9.64 -6.69 15.72
N GLN A 312 -10.71 -6.62 16.53
CA GLN A 312 -11.80 -5.66 16.33
C GLN A 312 -11.88 -4.71 17.53
N SER A 313 -11.91 -3.39 17.27
CA SER A 313 -11.90 -2.38 18.33
C SER A 313 -13.21 -2.31 19.12
N ALA A 314 -13.15 -1.89 20.39
CA ALA A 314 -14.32 -1.88 21.30
C ALA A 314 -15.39 -0.79 21.02
N ASN A 315 -15.14 0.11 20.08
CA ASN A 315 -15.82 1.42 20.04
C ASN A 315 -17.18 1.42 19.30
N GLY A 316 -17.47 0.43 18.45
CA GLY A 316 -18.63 0.43 17.55
C GLY A 316 -19.78 -0.50 17.91
N GLY A 317 -19.59 -1.37 18.90
CA GLY A 317 -20.50 -2.49 19.15
C GLY A 317 -20.50 -3.54 18.00
N PRO A 318 -21.28 -4.63 18.12
CA PRO A 318 -21.23 -5.73 17.16
C PRO A 318 -21.61 -5.34 15.72
N SER A 319 -22.60 -4.44 15.56
CA SER A 319 -23.10 -4.05 14.22
C SER A 319 -22.10 -3.30 13.35
N ALA A 320 -21.02 -2.78 13.94
CA ALA A 320 -19.95 -2.11 13.21
C ALA A 320 -19.07 -3.07 12.40
N TYR A 321 -19.22 -4.38 12.63
CA TYR A 321 -18.39 -5.43 12.07
C TYR A 321 -19.27 -6.56 11.54
N ASN A 322 -20.32 -6.21 10.79
CA ASN A 322 -21.26 -7.21 10.28
C ASN A 322 -20.79 -7.81 8.95
N ASN A 323 -21.00 -9.12 8.77
CA ASN A 323 -20.72 -9.88 7.55
C ASN A 323 -19.24 -9.86 7.10
N ASP A 324 -18.31 -9.63 8.02
CA ASP A 324 -16.88 -9.71 7.75
C ASP A 324 -16.44 -11.17 7.61
N ILE A 325 -15.55 -11.43 6.66
CA ILE A 325 -15.02 -12.76 6.37
C ILE A 325 -13.52 -12.78 6.62
N PHE A 326 -13.08 -13.65 7.53
CA PHE A 326 -11.68 -13.97 7.79
C PHE A 326 -11.43 -15.43 7.42
N ALA A 327 -10.93 -15.69 6.21
CA ALA A 327 -10.81 -17.04 5.69
C ALA A 327 -9.47 -17.34 5.04
N ASN A 328 -9.01 -18.59 5.13
CA ASN A 328 -7.81 -19.07 4.44
C ASN A 328 -6.51 -18.32 4.77
N ASN A 329 -6.44 -17.56 5.86
CA ASN A 329 -5.23 -16.83 6.24
C ASN A 329 -4.27 -17.76 7.00
N ILE A 330 -2.98 -17.44 6.96
CA ILE A 330 -1.96 -18.09 7.79
C ILE A 330 -1.48 -17.06 8.81
N CYS A 331 -1.74 -17.30 10.09
CA CYS A 331 -1.19 -16.57 11.22
C CYS A 331 -0.12 -17.45 11.91
N TYR A 332 1.15 -17.20 11.65
CA TYR A 332 2.26 -18.06 12.08
C TYR A 332 3.27 -17.31 12.95
N LYS A 333 3.90 -18.03 13.89
CA LYS A 333 4.79 -17.47 14.93
C LYS A 333 4.14 -16.33 15.72
N LEU A 334 2.92 -16.58 16.23
CA LEU A 334 2.27 -15.62 17.12
C LEU A 334 2.86 -15.69 18.54
N HIS A 335 3.03 -14.53 19.19
CA HIS A 335 3.62 -14.43 20.53
C HIS A 335 2.60 -14.14 21.65
N ALA A 336 1.35 -13.81 21.30
CA ALA A 336 0.26 -13.55 22.24
C ALA A 336 -1.09 -14.15 21.77
N ARG A 337 -2.11 -13.31 21.55
CA ARG A 337 -3.46 -13.74 21.13
C ARG A 337 -3.54 -13.85 19.62
N ALA A 338 -4.21 -14.87 19.09
CA ALA A 338 -4.48 -14.96 17.67
C ALA A 338 -5.65 -14.05 17.28
N THR A 339 -6.70 -14.02 18.09
CA THR A 339 -7.88 -13.19 17.84
C THR A 339 -8.32 -12.42 19.08
N ASN A 340 -8.92 -11.25 18.85
CA ASN A 340 -9.68 -10.48 19.84
C ASN A 340 -10.78 -9.67 19.12
N ILE A 341 -11.95 -10.28 18.99
CA ILE A 341 -12.99 -9.87 18.03
C ILE A 341 -14.39 -9.82 18.65
N TYR A 342 -15.34 -9.17 17.97
CA TYR A 342 -16.78 -9.16 18.26
C TYR A 342 -17.52 -10.20 17.40
N LEU A 343 -18.17 -11.18 18.04
CA LEU A 343 -19.00 -12.18 17.35
C LEU A 343 -20.40 -12.36 17.94
N ASN A 344 -20.92 -11.36 18.67
CA ASN A 344 -22.37 -11.30 18.85
C ASN A 344 -23.07 -10.96 17.52
N ASP A 345 -22.29 -10.52 16.54
CA ASP A 345 -22.71 -10.60 15.17
C ASP A 345 -22.51 -12.02 14.62
N THR A 346 -23.62 -12.73 14.44
CA THR A 346 -23.64 -14.08 13.87
C THR A 346 -23.46 -14.09 12.36
N THR A 347 -23.25 -12.92 11.74
CA THR A 347 -23.09 -12.82 10.28
C THR A 347 -21.65 -12.91 9.82
N ASN A 348 -20.69 -12.64 10.71
CA ASN A 348 -19.27 -12.85 10.47
C ASN A 348 -18.90 -14.32 10.26
N GLN A 349 -17.89 -14.55 9.42
CA GLN A 349 -17.34 -15.86 9.14
C GLN A 349 -15.85 -15.87 9.42
N ILE A 350 -15.43 -16.70 10.38
CA ILE A 350 -14.01 -16.91 10.68
C ILE A 350 -13.75 -18.39 10.61
N GLY A 351 -13.03 -18.81 9.58
CA GLY A 351 -12.74 -20.21 9.44
C GLY A 351 -11.67 -20.53 8.43
N TYR A 352 -11.18 -21.78 8.49
CA TYR A 352 -10.16 -22.28 7.58
C TYR A 352 -8.86 -21.47 7.60
N ASN A 353 -8.55 -20.79 8.72
CA ASN A 353 -7.28 -20.13 8.95
C ASN A 353 -6.30 -21.10 9.63
N ASP A 354 -5.01 -20.97 9.33
CA ASP A 354 -3.96 -21.65 10.10
C ASP A 354 -3.45 -20.68 11.17
N MET A 355 -3.46 -21.07 12.44
CA MET A 355 -3.08 -20.18 13.55
C MET A 355 -2.14 -20.90 14.51
N LEU A 356 -0.86 -20.50 14.53
CA LEU A 356 0.15 -21.12 15.38
C LEU A 356 0.83 -20.12 16.33
N TYR A 357 0.67 -20.40 17.62
CA TYR A 357 1.45 -19.76 18.69
C TYR A 357 2.79 -20.47 18.88
N VAL A 358 3.84 -19.67 19.10
CA VAL A 358 5.16 -20.15 19.52
C VAL A 358 5.57 -19.48 20.84
N ASP A 359 6.36 -20.20 21.64
CA ASP A 359 6.97 -19.58 22.81
C ASP A 359 8.21 -18.73 22.44
N ALA A 360 8.84 -18.11 23.44
CA ALA A 360 10.03 -17.28 23.26
C ALA A 360 11.27 -18.01 22.68
N ASN A 361 11.21 -19.33 22.45
CA ASN A 361 12.25 -20.11 21.78
C ASN A 361 11.75 -20.70 20.44
N ASP A 362 10.73 -20.09 19.84
CA ASP A 362 10.08 -20.52 18.60
C ASP A 362 9.49 -21.94 18.64
N ARG A 363 9.15 -22.44 19.83
CA ARG A 363 8.56 -23.79 19.95
C ARG A 363 7.05 -23.73 19.84
N PRO A 364 6.41 -24.50 18.93
CA PRO A 364 4.97 -24.61 18.84
C PRO A 364 4.28 -24.94 20.16
N ARG A 365 3.25 -24.18 20.55
CA ARG A 365 2.40 -24.45 21.72
C ARG A 365 0.94 -24.68 21.28
N PRO A 366 0.58 -25.86 20.73
CA PRO A 366 -0.75 -26.16 20.21
C PRO A 366 -1.91 -25.97 21.20
N ASN A 367 -1.62 -26.13 22.50
CA ASN A 367 -2.62 -26.03 23.57
C ASN A 367 -2.68 -24.64 24.19
N GLN A 368 -1.93 -23.66 23.67
CA GLN A 368 -2.01 -22.29 24.18
C GLN A 368 -3.42 -21.73 23.90
N ALA A 369 -3.99 -21.10 24.92
CA ALA A 369 -5.28 -20.43 24.79
C ALA A 369 -5.07 -19.04 24.16
N ILE A 370 -5.37 -18.93 22.87
CA ILE A 370 -5.09 -17.72 22.05
C ILE A 370 -6.31 -17.21 21.28
N ILE A 371 -7.41 -17.95 21.26
CA ILE A 371 -8.63 -17.60 20.52
C ILE A 371 -9.59 -16.89 21.46
N ILE A 372 -9.87 -15.62 21.21
CA ILE A 372 -11.02 -14.93 21.81
C ILE A 372 -12.10 -14.83 20.73
N TRP A 373 -13.24 -15.47 20.99
CA TRP A 373 -14.36 -15.51 20.05
C TRP A 373 -15.19 -14.25 20.10
N ASN A 374 -15.52 -13.78 21.30
CA ASN A 374 -16.29 -12.55 21.46
C ASN A 374 -15.93 -11.89 22.77
N HIS A 375 -15.13 -10.82 22.72
CA HIS A 375 -14.68 -10.12 23.93
C HIS A 375 -15.78 -9.34 24.65
N ALA A 376 -16.98 -9.22 24.08
CA ALA A 376 -18.14 -8.60 24.72
C ALA A 376 -19.22 -9.61 25.17
N ALA A 377 -19.03 -10.92 24.91
CA ALA A 377 -19.93 -11.95 25.41
C ALA A 377 -19.60 -12.35 26.85
N GLN A 378 -20.60 -12.79 27.62
CA GLN A 378 -20.35 -13.33 28.95
C GLN A 378 -19.80 -14.77 28.88
N GLY A 379 -19.05 -15.17 29.92
CA GLY A 379 -18.59 -16.55 30.07
C GLY A 379 -17.34 -16.87 29.23
N SER A 380 -17.27 -18.09 28.68
CA SER A 380 -16.06 -18.61 28.02
C SER A 380 -15.69 -17.92 26.70
N TYR A 381 -16.61 -17.16 26.10
CA TYR A 381 -16.41 -16.51 24.80
C TYR A 381 -15.49 -15.29 24.84
N GLN A 382 -15.41 -14.58 25.97
CA GLN A 382 -14.55 -13.41 26.16
C GLN A 382 -13.15 -13.74 26.71
N TYR A 383 -12.92 -14.98 27.11
CA TYR A 383 -11.62 -15.44 27.60
C TYR A 383 -10.90 -16.26 26.54
N PRO A 384 -9.56 -16.21 26.48
CA PRO A 384 -8.81 -17.03 25.54
C PRO A 384 -9.16 -18.51 25.68
N GLN A 385 -9.42 -19.15 24.54
CA GLN A 385 -9.63 -20.59 24.39
C GLN A 385 -8.52 -21.20 23.53
N THR A 386 -8.29 -22.50 23.71
CA THR A 386 -7.41 -23.24 22.80
C THR A 386 -8.06 -23.34 21.42
N LEU A 387 -7.25 -23.40 20.37
CA LEU A 387 -7.76 -23.59 19.03
C LEU A 387 -8.54 -24.91 18.88
N SER A 388 -8.10 -25.98 19.55
CA SER A 388 -8.83 -27.25 19.60
C SER A 388 -10.24 -27.11 20.19
N TYR A 389 -10.43 -26.20 21.15
CA TYR A 389 -11.75 -25.91 21.71
C TYR A 389 -12.56 -25.13 20.68
N ALA A 390 -11.96 -24.12 20.04
CA ALA A 390 -12.61 -23.31 19.03
C ALA A 390 -13.14 -24.16 17.86
N ASP A 391 -12.32 -25.04 17.28
CA ASP A 391 -12.71 -25.91 16.17
C ASP A 391 -13.84 -26.89 16.50
N ARG A 392 -13.96 -27.28 17.78
CA ARG A 392 -15.01 -28.19 18.24
C ARG A 392 -16.34 -27.49 18.54
N ASN A 393 -16.30 -26.22 18.92
CA ASN A 393 -17.46 -25.52 19.48
C ASN A 393 -17.97 -24.38 18.60
N TYR A 394 -17.18 -23.90 17.65
CA TYR A 394 -17.54 -22.80 16.77
C TYR A 394 -17.74 -23.29 15.34
N SER A 395 -18.62 -22.61 14.59
CA SER A 395 -18.96 -22.94 13.22
C SER A 395 -18.94 -21.65 12.37
N PRO A 396 -18.22 -21.61 11.24
CA PRO A 396 -17.29 -22.64 10.75
C PRO A 396 -16.11 -22.89 11.71
N PRO A 397 -15.37 -24.01 11.57
CA PRO A 397 -14.18 -24.25 12.39
C PRO A 397 -13.11 -23.20 12.08
N PHE A 398 -12.41 -22.72 13.11
CA PHE A 398 -11.36 -21.70 12.99
C PHE A 398 -10.21 -22.17 12.11
N SER A 399 -9.72 -23.36 12.43
CA SER A 399 -8.71 -24.08 11.70
C SER A 399 -9.30 -25.37 11.17
N HIS A 400 -9.11 -25.59 9.87
CA HIS A 400 -9.53 -26.82 9.22
C HIS A 400 -8.37 -27.81 9.06
N ASN A 401 -7.13 -27.34 9.24
CA ASN A 401 -5.93 -28.10 8.97
C ASN A 401 -5.35 -28.61 10.29
N LYS A 402 -5.49 -29.90 10.56
CA LYS A 402 -4.80 -30.56 11.68
C LYS A 402 -3.28 -30.42 11.51
N GLY A 403 -2.63 -29.60 12.34
CA GLY A 403 -1.17 -29.48 12.35
C GLY A 403 -0.57 -28.55 13.41
N LEU A 404 -1.29 -28.22 14.48
CA LEU A 404 -0.88 -27.19 15.45
C LEU A 404 0.36 -27.56 16.30
N ASP A 405 0.76 -28.81 16.26
CA ASP A 405 1.96 -29.33 16.91
C ASP A 405 3.16 -29.39 15.97
N VAL A 406 2.98 -29.07 14.69
CA VAL A 406 4.03 -29.16 13.66
C VAL A 406 4.21 -27.84 12.93
N ASN A 407 5.42 -27.61 12.43
CA ASN A 407 5.67 -26.51 11.51
C ASN A 407 4.93 -26.81 10.18
N PRO A 408 4.04 -25.91 9.69
CA PRO A 408 3.31 -26.07 8.43
C PRO A 408 4.19 -26.06 7.18
N LYS A 409 5.48 -25.67 7.29
CA LYS A 409 6.47 -25.67 6.21
C LYS A 409 5.98 -24.94 4.95
N PHE A 410 5.38 -23.77 5.11
CA PHE A 410 5.02 -22.88 4.01
C PHE A 410 6.02 -21.73 3.83
N VAL A 411 7.03 -21.66 4.70
CA VAL A 411 8.01 -20.58 4.70
C VAL A 411 9.43 -21.17 4.72
N ASP A 412 10.25 -20.71 3.78
CA ASP A 412 11.70 -20.79 3.85
C ASP A 412 12.22 -19.47 4.41
N GLU A 413 12.46 -19.46 5.72
CA GLU A 413 12.90 -18.28 6.47
C GLU A 413 14.28 -17.77 6.00
N THR A 414 15.12 -18.63 5.41
CA THR A 414 16.44 -18.21 4.92
C THR A 414 16.32 -17.34 3.67
N ASN A 415 15.33 -17.64 2.82
CA ASN A 415 15.12 -16.96 1.55
C ASN A 415 13.91 -16.01 1.55
N PHE A 416 13.20 -15.86 2.69
CA PHE A 416 11.93 -15.14 2.80
C PHE A 416 10.90 -15.59 1.75
N ASP A 417 10.88 -16.89 1.47
CA ASP A 417 9.93 -17.47 0.52
C ASP A 417 8.73 -18.03 1.28
N PHE A 418 7.54 -17.47 1.02
CA PHE A 418 6.28 -17.85 1.67
C PHE A 418 5.38 -18.73 0.77
N HIS A 419 5.91 -19.26 -0.33
CA HIS A 419 5.15 -20.18 -1.18
C HIS A 419 4.85 -21.49 -0.45
N LEU A 420 3.65 -22.01 -0.67
CA LEU A 420 3.27 -23.33 -0.15
C LEU A 420 4.22 -24.40 -0.70
N THR A 421 4.73 -25.25 0.19
CA THR A 421 5.53 -26.40 -0.24
C THR A 421 4.69 -27.38 -1.04
N VAL A 422 5.30 -27.98 -2.07
CA VAL A 422 4.66 -29.00 -2.90
C VAL A 422 4.19 -30.17 -2.01
N ASN A 423 2.92 -30.55 -2.14
CA ASN A 423 2.22 -31.54 -1.29
C ASN A 423 2.06 -31.14 0.19
N GLY A 424 2.21 -29.87 0.53
CA GLY A 424 1.96 -29.37 1.88
C GLY A 424 0.48 -29.48 2.28
N SER A 425 0.22 -29.64 3.58
CA SER A 425 -1.13 -29.77 4.15
C SER A 425 -1.99 -28.51 4.01
N LEU A 426 -1.41 -27.40 3.56
CA LEU A 426 -2.10 -26.14 3.32
C LEU A 426 -2.63 -26.00 1.88
N ILE A 427 -2.28 -26.93 0.99
CA ILE A 427 -2.85 -27.01 -0.36
C ILE A 427 -4.24 -27.66 -0.26
N ALA A 428 -5.22 -27.13 -1.00
CA ALA A 428 -6.61 -27.65 -1.02
C ALA A 428 -7.34 -27.62 0.33
N ALA A 429 -6.84 -26.84 1.26
CA ALA A 429 -7.27 -26.80 2.64
C ALA A 429 -8.22 -25.63 2.94
N GLY A 430 -8.36 -24.68 2.01
CA GLY A 430 -9.20 -23.50 2.16
C GLY A 430 -10.59 -23.67 1.56
N ILE A 431 -11.36 -22.60 1.63
CA ILE A 431 -12.71 -22.47 1.07
C ILE A 431 -12.76 -21.37 0.01
N ASP A 432 -13.65 -21.50 -0.97
CA ASP A 432 -13.92 -20.40 -1.90
C ASP A 432 -14.54 -19.21 -1.17
N VAL A 433 -13.97 -18.03 -1.38
CA VAL A 433 -14.53 -16.76 -0.89
C VAL A 433 -15.13 -16.02 -2.07
N ALA A 434 -16.43 -15.75 -2.01
CA ALA A 434 -17.14 -15.03 -3.06
C ALA A 434 -16.84 -13.53 -2.99
N ASP A 435 -15.99 -13.06 -3.91
CA ASP A 435 -15.64 -11.66 -4.05
C ASP A 435 -16.28 -11.09 -5.32
N ALA A 436 -17.51 -10.59 -5.17
CA ALA A 436 -18.31 -10.08 -6.29
C ALA A 436 -17.70 -8.83 -6.94
N GLN A 437 -16.86 -8.09 -6.20
CA GLN A 437 -16.27 -6.86 -6.69
C GLN A 437 -14.97 -7.13 -7.45
N TRP A 438 -14.04 -7.86 -6.84
CA TRP A 438 -12.67 -8.04 -7.35
C TRP A 438 -12.44 -9.37 -8.06
N GLY A 439 -13.50 -10.16 -8.22
CA GLY A 439 -13.54 -11.35 -9.04
C GLY A 439 -13.19 -12.64 -8.28
N PRO A 440 -13.65 -13.78 -8.79
CA PRO A 440 -13.52 -15.06 -8.10
C PRO A 440 -12.10 -15.61 -8.17
N THR A 441 -11.83 -16.55 -7.27
CA THR A 441 -10.67 -17.44 -7.29
C THR A 441 -10.91 -18.62 -8.24
N ASP A 442 -9.86 -19.04 -8.94
CA ASP A 442 -9.87 -20.19 -9.84
C ASP A 442 -9.11 -21.38 -9.23
N GLY A 443 -9.63 -22.59 -9.49
CA GLY A 443 -8.94 -23.84 -9.18
C GLY A 443 -9.05 -24.23 -7.70
N THR A 444 -8.05 -24.98 -7.22
CA THR A 444 -8.02 -25.51 -5.86
C THR A 444 -7.56 -24.43 -4.87
N VAL A 445 -8.38 -24.15 -3.86
CA VAL A 445 -8.06 -23.16 -2.82
C VAL A 445 -7.20 -23.76 -1.71
N GLY A 446 -5.98 -23.25 -1.58
CA GLY A 446 -5.11 -23.41 -0.42
C GLY A 446 -5.17 -22.21 0.52
N LEU A 447 -4.39 -22.28 1.59
CA LEU A 447 -4.23 -21.17 2.55
C LEU A 447 -3.11 -20.21 2.12
N GLY A 448 -3.13 -19.02 2.70
CA GLY A 448 -2.06 -18.03 2.58
C GLY A 448 -2.03 -17.31 1.23
N ALA A 449 -1.00 -16.48 1.08
CA ALA A 449 -0.87 -15.48 0.01
C ALA A 449 -0.78 -16.07 -1.40
N PHE A 450 -0.26 -17.30 -1.47
CA PHE A 450 -0.09 -18.05 -2.70
C PHE A 450 -1.06 -19.24 -2.80
N GLY A 451 -2.06 -19.30 -1.91
CA GLY A 451 -3.04 -20.39 -1.86
C GLY A 451 -4.11 -20.30 -2.95
N ILE A 452 -4.21 -19.19 -3.68
CA ILE A 452 -5.24 -18.97 -4.69
C ILE A 452 -4.64 -18.46 -6.00
N ASN A 453 -5.27 -18.85 -7.10
CA ASN A 453 -5.16 -18.14 -8.37
C ASN A 453 -6.35 -17.21 -8.49
N VAL A 454 -6.10 -15.93 -8.76
CA VAL A 454 -7.17 -14.98 -9.02
C VAL A 454 -7.44 -15.00 -10.52
N SER A 455 -8.68 -15.27 -10.90
CA SER A 455 -9.09 -15.13 -12.30
C SER A 455 -8.93 -13.66 -12.71
N GLN A 456 -8.23 -13.39 -13.82
CA GLN A 456 -8.26 -12.02 -14.35
C GLN A 456 -9.71 -11.70 -14.69
N HIS A 457 -10.25 -10.64 -14.06
CA HIS A 457 -11.49 -10.01 -14.52
C HIS A 457 -11.37 -9.85 -16.04
N ARG A 458 -12.26 -10.50 -16.80
CA ARG A 458 -12.44 -10.21 -18.23
C ARG A 458 -13.04 -8.82 -18.34
N SER A 459 -12.29 -7.78 -17.96
CA SER A 459 -12.59 -6.43 -18.37
C SER A 459 -12.24 -6.33 -19.85
N SER A 460 -13.21 -5.93 -20.66
CA SER A 460 -13.08 -5.76 -22.10
C SER A 460 -12.24 -4.53 -22.45
N SER A 461 -10.97 -4.53 -22.05
CA SER A 461 -9.97 -3.53 -22.45
C SER A 461 -8.68 -4.26 -22.87
N PRO A 462 -8.09 -3.89 -24.02
CA PRO A 462 -7.02 -4.66 -24.63
C PRO A 462 -5.75 -4.64 -23.77
N SER A 463 -5.13 -5.81 -23.58
CA SER A 463 -3.81 -5.95 -22.98
C SER A 463 -2.81 -5.01 -23.68
N PRO A 464 -1.94 -4.31 -22.94
CA PRO A 464 -0.79 -3.67 -23.54
C PRO A 464 0.07 -4.78 -24.17
N ALA A 465 0.30 -4.68 -25.46
CA ALA A 465 1.21 -5.57 -26.17
C ALA A 465 2.56 -5.60 -25.44
N GLY A 466 3.00 -6.82 -25.09
CA GLY A 466 4.31 -7.04 -24.53
C GLY A 466 5.38 -6.42 -25.43
N SER A 467 6.18 -5.53 -24.88
CA SER A 467 7.48 -5.18 -25.44
C SER A 467 8.53 -5.71 -24.49
N GLY A 468 9.36 -6.62 -25.01
CA GLY A 468 10.48 -7.16 -24.28
C GLY A 468 11.49 -6.06 -24.00
N TYR A 469 11.51 -5.57 -22.77
CA TYR A 469 12.69 -4.95 -22.20
C TYR A 469 13.27 -5.92 -21.19
N SER A 470 14.16 -6.78 -21.69
CA SER A 470 15.20 -7.37 -20.86
C SER A 470 16.21 -6.26 -20.59
N GLN A 471 16.18 -5.69 -19.38
CA GLN A 471 17.38 -5.10 -18.78
C GLN A 471 17.41 -5.37 -17.28
N THR A 472 18.34 -6.26 -16.95
CA THR A 472 18.86 -6.57 -15.62
C THR A 472 19.40 -5.30 -14.96
N ARG A 473 18.59 -4.57 -14.19
CA ARG A 473 19.12 -3.69 -13.14
C ARG A 473 19.38 -4.54 -11.91
N ARG A 474 20.64 -4.96 -11.72
CA ARG A 474 21.13 -5.32 -10.39
C ARG A 474 21.20 -4.03 -9.59
N TYR A 475 20.25 -3.80 -8.69
CA TYR A 475 20.52 -2.94 -7.56
C TYR A 475 21.68 -3.58 -6.78
N GLN A 476 22.82 -2.89 -6.75
CA GLN A 476 23.82 -3.18 -5.73
C GLN A 476 23.13 -2.92 -4.39
N THR A 477 22.89 -3.99 -3.65
CA THR A 477 22.53 -3.94 -2.23
C THR A 477 23.62 -3.16 -1.51
N GLY A 478 23.33 -1.90 -1.19
CA GLY A 478 24.07 -1.17 -0.17
C GLY A 478 23.88 -1.93 1.14
N THR A 479 24.97 -2.46 1.67
CA THR A 479 25.03 -3.04 3.01
C THR A 479 24.55 -1.98 4.01
N ILE A 480 23.35 -2.18 4.56
CA ILE A 480 22.92 -1.50 5.78
C ILE A 480 23.65 -2.22 6.92
N SER A 481 24.69 -1.60 7.46
CA SER A 481 25.28 -2.01 8.73
C SER A 481 24.39 -1.52 9.87
N HIS A 482 24.01 -2.46 10.74
CA HIS A 482 23.17 -2.33 11.94
C HIS A 482 23.28 -1.04 12.74
#